data_AF-A0A7W1TWX1-F1
#
_entry.id   AF-A0A7W1TWX1-F1
#
_cell.length_a   1.000
_cell.length_b   1.000
_cell.length_c   1.000
_cell.angle_alpha   90.00
_cell.angle_beta   90.00
_cell.angle_gamma   90.00
#
_symmetry.space_group_name_H-M   'P 1'
#
loop_
_entity.id
_entity.type
_entity.pdbx_description
1 polymer ?
#
loop_
_entity_poly.entity_id
_entity_poly.type
_entity_poly.pdbx_seq_one_letter_code
_entity_poly.pdbx_strand_id
1 'polypeptide(L)'
;MPREPSTPRITVWRKLKRLGVAQISDGLVALPADARTREHLDWIAEEIQDAGGTAGVWLAQPAISTQERRLAQDMTDERIREYWAVRVEAEQALALPAADQRRVMRKLRAHLRRIHRRDYFPSPQRHDAQSAVDALHPAREATLSTTEEEPTS
;
A
#
# COMPACT_ATOMS: atom_id res chain seq x y z
N MET A 1 12.57 -18.68 14.90
CA MET A 1 12.24 -17.86 16.09
C MET A 1 11.85 -18.77 17.23
N PRO A 2 12.34 -18.57 18.46
CA PRO A 2 11.94 -19.34 19.63
C PRO A 2 10.41 -19.34 19.78
N ARG A 3 9.84 -20.43 20.30
CA ARG A 3 8.38 -20.53 20.51
C ARG A 3 7.89 -19.51 21.55
N GLU A 4 8.75 -19.13 22.48
CA GLU A 4 8.52 -18.13 23.52
C GLU A 4 9.76 -17.22 23.68
N PRO A 5 9.58 -15.91 23.92
CA PRO A 5 8.31 -15.17 23.94
C PRO A 5 7.74 -14.92 22.53
N SER A 6 6.42 -14.70 22.43
CA SER A 6 5.72 -14.49 21.15
C SER A 6 5.81 -13.05 20.59
N THR A 7 6.17 -12.08 21.44
CA THR A 7 6.26 -10.66 21.11
C THR A 7 7.25 -10.33 19.98
N PRO A 8 8.48 -10.89 19.95
CA PRO A 8 9.42 -10.68 18.85
C PRO A 8 8.86 -11.17 17.52
N ARG A 9 8.23 -12.36 17.49
CA ARG A 9 7.64 -12.95 16.28
C ARG A 9 6.52 -12.07 15.68
N ILE A 10 5.61 -11.57 16.52
CA ILE A 10 4.53 -10.68 16.08
C ILE A 10 5.10 -9.38 15.51
N THR A 11 6.14 -8.83 16.13
CA THR A 11 6.78 -7.59 15.70
C THR A 11 7.44 -7.75 14.33
N VAL A 12 8.22 -8.82 14.14
CA VAL A 12 8.81 -9.21 12.86
C VAL A 12 7.72 -9.39 11.79
N TRP A 13 6.64 -10.10 12.11
CA TRP A 13 5.55 -10.31 11.17
C TRP A 13 4.88 -9.00 10.72
N ARG A 14 4.67 -8.05 11.65
CA ARG A 14 4.16 -6.71 11.30
C ARG A 14 5.15 -5.95 10.39
N LYS A 15 6.46 -6.09 10.61
CA LYS A 15 7.49 -5.47 9.75
C LYS A 15 7.43 -6.05 8.34
N LEU A 16 7.40 -7.37 8.21
CA LEU A 16 7.25 -8.06 6.92
C LEU A 16 5.96 -7.64 6.20
N LYS A 17 4.82 -7.61 6.89
CA LYS A 17 3.55 -7.13 6.29
C LYS A 17 3.60 -5.65 5.87
N ARG A 18 4.38 -4.80 6.54
CA ARG A 18 4.59 -3.40 6.13
C ARG A 18 5.41 -3.29 4.84
N LEU A 19 6.30 -4.24 4.57
CA LEU A 19 7.05 -4.34 3.32
C LEU A 19 6.19 -4.87 2.15
N GLY A 20 5.02 -5.44 2.44
CA GLY A 20 4.14 -6.04 1.41
C GLY A 20 4.65 -7.39 0.91
N VAL A 21 5.23 -8.20 1.80
CA VAL A 21 5.71 -9.54 1.44
C VAL A 21 4.57 -10.45 0.94
N ALA A 22 4.87 -11.28 -0.05
CA ALA A 22 4.08 -12.46 -0.37
C ALA A 22 4.35 -13.54 0.68
N GLN A 23 3.32 -14.20 1.17
CA GLN A 23 3.47 -15.35 2.06
C GLN A 23 3.42 -16.64 1.24
N ILE A 24 4.52 -17.38 1.21
CA ILE A 24 4.61 -18.66 0.46
C ILE A 24 4.17 -19.82 1.35
N SER A 25 4.63 -19.84 2.60
CA SER A 25 4.23 -20.82 3.63
C SER A 25 4.38 -20.23 5.02
N ASP A 26 4.11 -21.03 6.06
CA ASP A 26 4.53 -20.63 7.42
C ASP A 26 6.05 -20.49 7.46
N GLY A 27 6.53 -19.38 8.02
CA GLY A 27 7.96 -19.04 8.08
C GLY A 27 8.65 -18.70 6.75
N LEU A 28 7.97 -18.73 5.59
CA LEU A 28 8.56 -18.40 4.29
C LEU A 28 7.79 -17.28 3.61
N VAL A 29 8.51 -16.20 3.29
CA VAL A 29 7.98 -15.01 2.64
C VAL A 29 8.88 -14.61 1.47
N ALA A 30 8.33 -13.86 0.53
CA ALA A 30 9.07 -13.38 -0.63
C ALA A 30 8.76 -11.91 -0.96
N LEU A 31 9.75 -11.26 -1.56
CA LEU A 31 9.64 -9.97 -2.22
C LEU A 31 10.31 -10.07 -3.59
N PRO A 32 9.91 -9.26 -4.58
CA PRO A 32 10.66 -9.10 -5.81
C PRO A 32 12.11 -8.72 -5.50
N ALA A 33 13.04 -9.35 -6.22
CA ALA A 33 14.47 -9.17 -5.99
C ALA A 33 14.91 -7.79 -6.50
N ASP A 34 15.03 -6.83 -5.60
CA ASP A 34 15.65 -5.53 -5.83
C ASP A 34 16.62 -5.21 -4.67
N ALA A 35 17.48 -4.21 -4.86
CA ALA A 35 18.50 -3.87 -3.87
C ALA A 35 17.90 -3.48 -2.51
N ARG A 36 16.76 -2.80 -2.53
CA ARG A 36 16.08 -2.27 -1.34
C ARG A 36 15.30 -3.36 -0.61
N THR A 37 14.60 -4.23 -1.31
CA THR A 37 13.88 -5.37 -0.71
C THR A 37 14.85 -6.35 -0.10
N ARG A 38 15.98 -6.62 -0.77
CA ARG A 38 17.05 -7.44 -0.22
C ARG A 38 17.60 -6.86 1.07
N GLU A 39 18.00 -5.58 1.05
CA GLU A 39 18.52 -4.91 2.25
C GLU A 39 17.52 -5.01 3.40
N HIS A 40 16.23 -4.67 3.19
CA HIS A 40 15.24 -4.78 4.26
C HIS A 40 15.07 -6.21 4.80
N LEU A 41 15.17 -7.24 3.95
CA LEU A 41 15.09 -8.63 4.40
C LEU A 41 16.33 -9.04 5.19
N ASP A 42 17.52 -8.57 4.79
CA ASP A 42 18.78 -8.82 5.51
C ASP A 42 18.70 -8.22 6.93
N TRP A 43 18.26 -6.96 7.06
CA TRP A 43 18.04 -6.32 8.38
C TRP A 43 17.04 -7.08 9.25
N ILE A 44 15.96 -7.63 8.66
CA ILE A 44 14.98 -8.43 9.41
C ILE A 44 15.57 -9.78 9.81
N ALA A 45 16.39 -10.39 8.96
CA ALA A 45 17.05 -11.65 9.28
C ALA A 45 18.04 -11.49 10.44
N GLU A 46 18.82 -10.40 10.46
CA GLU A 46 19.69 -10.02 11.58
C GLU A 46 18.88 -9.84 12.88
N GLU A 47 17.78 -9.07 12.84
CA GLU A 47 16.92 -8.89 14.02
C GLU A 47 16.34 -10.22 14.55
N ILE A 48 16.01 -11.15 13.64
CA ILE A 48 15.55 -12.50 14.03
C ILE A 48 16.68 -13.27 14.71
N GLN A 49 17.91 -13.19 14.21
CA GLN A 49 19.07 -13.87 14.77
C GLN A 49 19.44 -13.29 16.16
N ASP A 50 19.44 -11.96 16.29
CA ASP A 50 19.68 -11.25 17.57
C ASP A 50 18.64 -11.63 18.64
N ALA A 51 17.41 -11.92 18.22
CA ALA A 51 16.35 -12.42 19.11
C ALA A 51 16.45 -13.93 19.42
N GLY A 52 17.57 -14.58 19.10
CA GLY A 52 17.79 -16.03 19.31
C GLY A 52 17.04 -16.92 18.33
N GLY A 53 16.59 -16.36 17.20
CA GLY A 53 15.92 -17.09 16.13
C GLY A 53 16.88 -17.61 15.05
N THR A 54 16.28 -18.06 13.96
CA THR A 54 16.99 -18.52 12.77
C THR A 54 16.27 -17.93 11.58
N ALA A 55 17.02 -17.25 10.71
CA ALA A 55 16.55 -16.67 9.47
C ALA A 55 17.70 -16.62 8.48
N GLY A 56 17.35 -16.69 7.19
CA GLY A 56 18.28 -16.50 6.09
C GLY A 56 17.55 -15.86 4.91
N VAL A 57 18.28 -15.11 4.10
CA VAL A 57 17.77 -14.50 2.87
C VAL A 57 18.39 -15.23 1.69
N TRP A 58 17.54 -15.64 0.75
CA TRP A 58 17.96 -16.32 -0.47
C TRP A 58 17.45 -15.59 -1.70
N LEU A 59 18.27 -15.55 -2.74
CA LEU A 59 17.80 -15.22 -4.07
C LEU A 59 17.26 -16.50 -4.70
N ALA A 60 16.01 -16.44 -5.13
CA ALA A 60 15.32 -17.57 -5.74
C ALA A 60 14.62 -17.13 -7.02
N GLN A 61 14.55 -18.06 -7.97
CA GLN A 61 13.76 -17.92 -9.18
C GLN A 61 12.68 -19.01 -9.19
N PRO A 62 11.41 -18.69 -9.43
CA PRO A 62 10.37 -19.69 -9.57
C PRO A 62 10.72 -20.69 -10.68
N ALA A 63 10.54 -21.99 -10.42
CA ALA A 63 10.85 -23.03 -11.39
C ALA A 63 9.90 -23.01 -12.61
N ILE A 64 8.68 -22.52 -12.43
CA ILE A 64 7.65 -22.41 -13.47
C ILE A 64 7.02 -21.03 -13.46
N SER A 65 6.74 -20.51 -14.65
CA SER A 65 6.19 -19.15 -14.82
C SER A 65 4.77 -18.98 -14.27
N THR A 66 4.01 -20.07 -14.13
CA THR A 66 2.69 -20.05 -13.48
C THR A 66 2.79 -19.72 -11.99
N GLN A 67 3.82 -20.20 -11.31
CA GLN A 67 4.05 -19.91 -9.88
C GLN A 67 4.44 -18.45 -9.68
N GLU A 68 5.32 -17.92 -10.53
CA GLU A 68 5.68 -16.51 -10.54
C GLU A 68 4.45 -15.61 -10.74
N ARG A 69 3.64 -15.89 -11.78
CA ARG A 69 2.41 -15.15 -12.04
C ARG A 69 1.43 -15.21 -10.88
N ARG A 70 1.27 -16.38 -10.25
CA ARG A 70 0.39 -16.53 -9.08
C ARG A 70 0.84 -15.66 -7.92
N LEU A 71 2.13 -15.68 -7.58
CA LEU A 71 2.68 -14.84 -6.50
C LEU A 71 2.49 -13.35 -6.80
N ALA A 72 2.79 -12.92 -8.04
CA ALA A 72 2.58 -11.55 -8.47
C ALA A 72 1.09 -11.14 -8.38
N GLN A 73 0.19 -12.04 -8.79
CA GLN A 73 -1.26 -11.81 -8.71
C GLN A 73 -1.73 -11.68 -7.27
N ASP A 74 -1.33 -12.59 -6.37
CA ASP A 74 -1.71 -12.55 -4.96
C ASP A 74 -1.27 -11.23 -4.29
N MET A 75 -0.05 -10.78 -4.60
CA MET A 75 0.45 -9.47 -4.15
C MET A 75 -0.37 -8.32 -4.73
N THR A 76 -0.68 -8.38 -6.04
CA THR A 76 -1.48 -7.36 -6.74
C THR A 76 -2.88 -7.25 -6.14
N ASP A 77 -3.55 -8.37 -5.88
CA ASP A 77 -4.89 -8.44 -5.32
C ASP A 77 -4.96 -7.82 -3.92
N GLU A 78 -3.92 -8.01 -3.09
CA GLU A 78 -3.80 -7.30 -1.82
C GLU A 78 -3.72 -5.78 -2.00
N ARG A 79 -2.95 -5.29 -2.99
CA ARG A 79 -2.84 -3.85 -3.27
C ARG A 79 -4.16 -3.28 -3.81
N ILE A 80 -4.83 -4.01 -4.70
CA ILE A 80 -6.14 -3.65 -5.25
C ILE A 80 -7.15 -3.43 -4.13
N ARG A 81 -7.23 -4.32 -3.14
CA ARG A 81 -8.14 -4.16 -1.99
C ARG A 81 -7.86 -2.87 -1.21
N GLU A 82 -6.60 -2.52 -1.02
CA GLU A 82 -6.23 -1.29 -0.31
C GLU A 82 -6.54 -0.02 -1.13
N TYR A 83 -6.27 -0.04 -2.44
CA TYR A 83 -6.65 1.06 -3.34
C TYR A 83 -8.17 1.24 -3.39
N TRP A 84 -8.93 0.15 -3.44
CA TRP A 84 -10.37 0.19 -3.37
C TRP A 84 -10.87 0.85 -2.08
N ALA A 85 -10.31 0.47 -0.93
CA ALA A 85 -10.66 1.09 0.35
C ALA A 85 -10.37 2.61 0.37
N VAL A 86 -9.23 3.04 -0.20
CA VAL A 86 -8.91 4.46 -0.36
C VAL A 86 -9.93 5.17 -1.25
N ARG A 87 -10.30 4.54 -2.39
CA ARG A 87 -11.27 5.09 -3.33
C ARG A 87 -12.62 5.31 -2.66
N VAL A 88 -13.13 4.29 -1.97
CA VAL A 88 -14.41 4.35 -1.24
C VAL A 88 -14.37 5.42 -0.14
N GLU A 89 -13.28 5.51 0.64
CA GLU A 89 -13.14 6.55 1.67
C GLU A 89 -13.11 7.96 1.06
N ALA A 90 -12.49 8.13 -0.11
CA ALA A 90 -12.48 9.40 -0.83
C ALA A 90 -13.87 9.78 -1.36
N GLU A 91 -14.57 8.83 -2.00
CA GLU A 91 -15.93 9.02 -2.51
C GLU A 91 -16.91 9.42 -1.40
N GLN A 92 -16.84 8.76 -0.23
CA GLN A 92 -17.65 9.10 0.93
C GLN A 92 -17.35 10.49 1.49
N ALA A 93 -16.08 10.92 1.43
CA ALA A 93 -15.68 12.21 1.95
C ALA A 93 -16.20 13.39 1.12
N LEU A 94 -16.65 13.19 -0.13
CA LEU A 94 -17.26 14.24 -0.95
C LEU A 94 -18.54 14.84 -0.32
N ALA A 95 -19.24 14.08 0.52
CA ALA A 95 -20.42 14.57 1.24
C ALA A 95 -20.08 15.42 2.47
N LEU A 96 -18.80 15.54 2.84
CA LEU A 96 -18.36 16.31 4.00
C LEU A 96 -18.15 17.79 3.67
N PRO A 97 -18.14 18.69 4.67
CA PRO A 97 -17.75 20.08 4.46
C PRO A 97 -16.32 20.21 3.91
N ALA A 98 -16.04 21.28 3.15
CA ALA A 98 -14.75 21.47 2.46
C ALA A 98 -13.51 21.39 3.39
N ALA A 99 -13.64 21.83 4.65
CA ALA A 99 -12.56 21.71 5.63
C ALA A 99 -12.22 20.24 5.97
N ASP A 100 -13.25 19.40 6.09
CA ASP A 100 -13.11 17.97 6.35
C ASP A 100 -12.62 17.21 5.12
N GLN A 101 -13.10 17.57 3.92
CA GLN A 101 -12.57 17.05 2.66
C GLN A 101 -11.06 17.25 2.57
N ARG A 102 -10.56 18.46 2.85
CA ARG A 102 -9.12 18.76 2.87
C ARG A 102 -8.35 17.93 3.90
N ARG A 103 -8.95 17.65 5.06
CA ARG A 103 -8.34 16.80 6.10
C ARG A 103 -8.24 15.35 5.64
N VAL A 104 -9.33 14.80 5.09
CA VAL A 104 -9.38 13.44 4.56
C VAL A 104 -8.42 13.28 3.38
N MET A 105 -8.40 14.23 2.44
CA MET A 105 -7.46 14.24 1.31
C MET A 105 -6.00 14.11 1.77
N ARG A 106 -5.57 14.89 2.78
CA ARG A 106 -4.19 14.79 3.33
C ARG A 106 -3.91 13.40 3.92
N LYS A 107 -4.87 12.83 4.66
CA LYS A 107 -4.78 11.47 5.23
C LYS A 107 -4.65 10.42 4.13
N LEU A 108 -5.51 10.49 3.12
CA LEU A 108 -5.56 9.53 2.01
C LEU A 108 -4.33 9.64 1.11
N ARG A 109 -3.81 10.83 0.84
CA ARG A 109 -2.51 11.00 0.15
C ARG A 109 -1.36 10.34 0.91
N ALA A 110 -1.34 10.44 2.24
CA ALA A 110 -0.36 9.73 3.05
C ALA A 110 -0.57 8.20 3.01
N HIS A 111 -1.82 7.75 2.93
CA HIS A 111 -2.15 6.34 2.75
C HIS A 111 -1.66 5.82 1.39
N LEU A 112 -2.00 6.48 0.28
CA LEU A 112 -1.53 6.13 -1.07
C LEU A 112 0.00 6.01 -1.13
N ARG A 113 0.74 6.97 -0.54
CA ARG A 113 2.21 6.86 -0.46
C ARG A 113 2.69 5.61 0.29
N ARG A 114 1.96 5.15 1.31
CA ARG A 114 2.27 3.89 1.99
C ARG A 114 1.96 2.68 1.12
N ILE A 115 0.86 2.68 0.37
CA ILE A 115 0.49 1.61 -0.56
C ILE A 115 1.54 1.52 -1.68
N HIS A 116 1.88 2.66 -2.30
CA HIS A 116 2.85 2.74 -3.41
C HIS A 116 4.22 2.15 -3.05
N ARG A 117 4.69 2.32 -1.80
CA ARG A 117 6.00 1.82 -1.38
C ARG A 117 6.11 0.30 -1.33
N ARG A 118 4.98 -0.40 -1.33
CA ARG A 118 4.86 -1.86 -1.27
C ARG A 118 4.09 -2.41 -2.47
N ASP A 119 3.83 -1.56 -3.46
CA ASP A 119 3.20 -1.92 -4.72
C ASP A 119 4.29 -2.22 -5.74
N TYR A 120 4.64 -3.50 -5.83
CA TYR A 120 5.67 -3.98 -6.74
C TYR A 120 5.14 -4.31 -8.13
N PHE A 121 3.81 -4.47 -8.26
CA PHE A 121 3.12 -4.84 -9.48
C PHE A 121 1.94 -3.89 -9.69
N PRO A 122 2.20 -2.66 -10.19
CA PRO A 122 1.18 -1.62 -10.25
C PRO A 122 -0.01 -2.01 -11.12
N SER A 123 -1.21 -1.76 -10.62
CA SER A 123 -2.48 -2.03 -11.31
C SER A 123 -3.25 -0.74 -11.66
N PRO A 124 -4.23 -0.78 -12.60
CA PRO A 124 -5.05 0.38 -12.94
C PRO A 124 -5.78 1.02 -11.74
N GLN A 125 -6.13 0.23 -10.72
CA GLN A 125 -6.84 0.70 -9.52
C GLN A 125 -6.04 1.73 -8.72
N ARG A 126 -4.72 1.76 -8.89
CA ARG A 126 -3.86 2.84 -8.37
C ARG A 126 -4.30 4.20 -8.89
N HIS A 127 -4.57 4.29 -10.20
CA HIS A 127 -4.98 5.55 -10.83
C HIS A 127 -6.40 5.95 -10.41
N ASP A 128 -7.32 4.99 -10.31
CA ASP A 128 -8.68 5.22 -9.84
C ASP A 128 -8.69 5.80 -8.42
N ALA A 129 -7.90 5.21 -7.51
CA ALA A 129 -7.78 5.69 -6.14
C ALA A 129 -7.12 7.08 -6.06
N GLN A 130 -6.10 7.34 -6.88
CA GLN A 130 -5.47 8.66 -6.94
C GLN A 130 -6.46 9.73 -7.43
N SER A 131 -7.20 9.43 -8.49
CA SER A 131 -8.20 10.34 -9.06
C SER A 131 -9.33 10.65 -8.06
N ALA A 132 -9.82 9.64 -7.34
CA ALA A 132 -10.83 9.85 -6.30
C ALA A 132 -10.33 10.74 -5.16
N VAL A 133 -9.07 10.58 -4.74
CA VAL A 133 -8.45 11.44 -3.71
C VAL A 133 -8.25 12.87 -4.21
N ASP A 134 -7.86 13.06 -5.46
CA ASP A 134 -7.67 14.40 -6.03
C ASP A 134 -9.00 15.13 -6.30
N ALA A 135 -10.10 14.40 -6.48
CA ALA A 135 -11.45 14.98 -6.56
C ALA A 135 -11.92 15.67 -5.27
N LEU A 136 -11.28 15.39 -4.12
CA LEU A 136 -11.52 16.12 -2.85
C LEU A 136 -10.89 17.52 -2.85
N HIS A 137 -10.13 17.89 -3.87
CA HIS A 137 -9.58 19.23 -3.98
C HIS A 137 -10.71 20.24 -4.30
N PRO A 138 -10.84 21.34 -3.54
CA PRO A 138 -11.97 22.27 -3.65
C PRO A 138 -11.97 23.16 -4.92
N ALA A 139 -11.43 22.71 -6.06
CA ALA A 139 -11.33 23.51 -7.28
C ALA A 139 -12.48 23.29 -8.28
N ARG A 140 -13.68 22.86 -7.86
CA ARG A 140 -14.83 22.70 -8.75
C ARG A 140 -15.94 23.75 -8.56
N GLU A 141 -15.88 24.59 -7.53
CA GLU A 141 -16.92 25.62 -7.28
C GLU A 141 -16.69 26.93 -8.06
N ALA A 142 -15.48 27.19 -8.57
CA ALA A 142 -15.17 28.47 -9.22
C ALA A 142 -15.66 28.59 -10.69
N THR A 143 -16.01 27.50 -11.37
CA THR A 143 -16.36 27.55 -12.81
C THR A 143 -17.86 27.73 -13.08
N LEU A 144 -18.73 27.53 -12.08
CA LEU A 144 -20.18 27.63 -12.28
C LEU A 144 -20.81 28.92 -11.72
N SER A 145 -20.02 29.80 -11.08
CA SER A 145 -20.54 31.05 -10.49
C SER A 145 -20.15 32.33 -11.27
N THR A 146 -19.65 32.22 -12.51
CA THR A 146 -19.22 33.39 -13.33
C THR A 146 -20.13 33.67 -14.53
N THR A 147 -21.30 33.01 -14.68
CA THR A 147 -22.16 33.23 -15.86
C THR A 147 -23.45 34.02 -15.61
N GLU A 148 -23.78 34.39 -14.37
CA GLU A 148 -24.99 35.20 -14.10
C GLU A 148 -24.68 36.43 -13.26
N GLU A 149 -23.88 37.36 -13.79
CA GLU A 149 -24.07 38.80 -13.54
C GLU A 149 -23.42 39.58 -14.68
N GLU A 150 -24.23 40.07 -15.63
CA GLU A 150 -24.20 41.49 -16.04
C GLU A 150 -25.38 41.83 -16.97
N PRO A 151 -25.79 43.11 -17.04
CA PRO A 151 -27.19 43.52 -16.97
C PRO A 151 -27.63 44.32 -18.21
N THR A 152 -28.78 44.99 -18.07
CA THR A 152 -29.24 46.21 -18.77
C THR A 152 -30.30 46.01 -19.85
N SER A 153 -31.56 46.28 -19.49
CA SER A 153 -32.32 47.42 -20.02
C SER A 153 -33.51 47.73 -19.10
#